data_AF-A0A2G0YH20-F1
#
_entry.id   AF-A0A2G0YH20-F1
#
_cell.length_a   1.000
_cell.length_b   1.000
_cell.length_c   1.000
_cell.angle_alpha   90.00
_cell.angle_beta   90.00
_cell.angle_gamma   90.00
#
_symmetry.space_group_name_H-M   'P 1'
#
loop_
_entity.id
_entity.type
_entity.pdbx_description
1 polymer ?
#
loop_
_entity_poly.entity_id
_entity_poly.type
_entity_poly.pdbx_seq_one_letter_code
_entity_poly.pdbx_strand_id
1 'polypeptide(L)'
;MSSCEKSCGCGSVSAPAEAASAPSTEGAWVSHFSVPKMDCPSEERMIRLALNSLPELRSLSFDLSSRQVLAFHDGAVDPITTKLESLGLGAALLGTQPASQEAASTNRADEELAASKEASTLKILLGINAAMFVIEMGAGLIAQSTGLIADSLDMFADAAVYGLALFAVGRSAQLQVRAAHLAGFFQILLALGVLVEVARRFHYGSEPESMLMMGIGLVALVANASCLLMIYGHREGGAHMKASWIFSANDVLANIGVIVAGALVAWTGSPYPDLVIGTVVGLIVLNGARRILALKA
;
A
#
# COMPACT_ATOMS: atom_id res chain seq x y z
N MET A 1 -51.34 73.20 -20.92
CA MET A 1 -49.87 73.35 -20.89
C MET A 1 -49.32 71.93 -20.88
N SER A 2 -49.09 71.33 -22.06
CA SER A 2 -47.78 71.22 -22.75
C SER A 2 -46.72 70.60 -21.81
N SER A 3 -46.04 69.48 -22.08
CA SER A 3 -45.79 68.78 -23.33
C SER A 3 -45.47 67.30 -23.08
N CYS A 4 -45.62 66.52 -24.14
CA CYS A 4 -45.25 65.11 -24.28
C CYS A 4 -43.88 65.09 -24.98
N GLU A 5 -42.89 64.37 -24.45
CA GLU A 5 -41.67 64.02 -25.20
C GLU A 5 -41.47 62.50 -25.23
N LYS A 6 -41.59 61.98 -26.45
CA LYS A 6 -41.17 60.64 -26.87
C LYS A 6 -39.65 60.61 -26.97
N SER A 7 -39.05 59.51 -26.53
CA SER A 7 -37.93 58.93 -27.28
C SER A 7 -37.95 57.40 -27.13
N CYS A 8 -38.06 56.72 -28.27
CA CYS A 8 -37.87 55.29 -28.43
C CYS A 8 -36.36 54.99 -28.44
N GLY A 9 -35.94 53.94 -27.73
CA GLY A 9 -34.61 53.34 -27.86
C GLY A 9 -34.72 51.82 -27.81
N CYS A 10 -34.43 51.17 -28.94
CA CYS A 10 -34.30 49.72 -29.08
C CYS A 10 -32.92 49.23 -28.60
N GLY A 11 -32.87 47.98 -28.13
CA GLY A 11 -31.65 47.18 -27.94
C GLY A 11 -30.98 47.39 -26.57
N SER A 12 -30.55 46.39 -25.83
CA SER A 12 -30.29 44.97 -26.12
C SER A 12 -30.55 44.16 -24.84
N VAL A 13 -31.12 42.95 -24.99
CA VAL A 13 -31.12 41.95 -23.92
C VAL A 13 -29.68 41.46 -23.80
N SER A 14 -28.97 41.93 -22.78
CA SER A 14 -27.67 41.36 -22.40
C SER A 14 -27.91 39.97 -21.81
N ALA A 15 -27.51 38.94 -22.56
CA ALA A 15 -27.35 37.58 -22.05
C ALA A 15 -26.50 37.61 -20.77
N PRO A 16 -26.81 36.79 -19.74
CA PRO A 16 -25.91 36.66 -18.61
C PRO A 16 -24.58 36.10 -19.14
N ALA A 17 -23.52 36.87 -18.91
CA ALA A 17 -22.16 36.51 -19.24
C ALA A 17 -21.87 35.13 -18.65
N GLU A 18 -21.53 34.19 -19.53
CA GLU A 18 -20.88 32.93 -19.22
C GLU A 18 -19.75 33.22 -18.23
N ALA A 19 -19.94 32.77 -16.98
CA ALA A 19 -18.91 32.76 -15.99
C ALA A 19 -17.81 31.84 -16.50
N ALA A 20 -16.76 32.42 -17.07
CA ALA A 20 -15.52 31.71 -17.36
C ALA A 20 -14.96 31.20 -16.03
N SER A 21 -15.29 29.94 -15.72
CA SER A 21 -14.80 29.22 -14.56
C SER A 21 -13.29 29.07 -14.71
N ALA A 22 -12.53 29.62 -13.76
CA ALA A 22 -11.09 29.51 -13.70
C ALA A 22 -10.66 28.02 -13.79
N PRO A 23 -9.59 27.70 -14.54
CA PRO A 23 -9.15 26.32 -14.74
C PRO A 23 -8.84 25.68 -13.39
N SER A 24 -9.49 24.55 -13.13
CA SER A 24 -9.24 23.75 -11.93
C SER A 24 -7.84 23.15 -12.03
N THR A 25 -7.11 23.09 -10.92
CA THR A 25 -5.81 22.39 -10.86
C THR A 25 -5.91 20.87 -11.03
N GLU A 26 -7.11 20.33 -11.31
CA GLU A 26 -7.32 18.92 -11.64
C GLU A 26 -7.37 18.63 -13.14
N GLY A 27 -7.34 19.63 -14.00
CA GLY A 27 -7.57 19.44 -15.43
C GLY A 27 -8.52 20.48 -15.97
N ALA A 28 -8.26 20.95 -17.19
CA ALA A 28 -9.18 21.81 -17.93
C ALA A 28 -10.47 21.06 -18.36
N TRP A 29 -10.37 19.76 -18.59
CA TRP A 29 -11.43 18.93 -19.14
C TRP A 29 -11.66 17.67 -18.31
N VAL A 30 -12.91 17.21 -18.27
CA VAL A 30 -13.31 15.90 -17.76
C VAL A 30 -13.93 15.10 -18.90
N SER A 31 -13.47 13.87 -19.10
CA SER A 31 -14.00 12.95 -20.11
C SER A 31 -14.62 11.73 -19.43
N HIS A 32 -15.88 11.47 -19.75
CA HIS A 32 -16.64 10.35 -19.24
C HIS A 32 -16.51 9.18 -20.19
N PHE A 33 -16.07 8.04 -19.69
CA PHE A 33 -15.98 6.79 -20.45
C PHE A 33 -16.88 5.75 -19.82
N SER A 34 -17.64 5.04 -20.66
CA SER A 34 -18.25 3.77 -20.26
C SER A 34 -17.26 2.65 -20.49
N VAL A 35 -17.04 1.81 -19.48
CA VAL A 35 -16.17 0.63 -19.58
C VAL A 35 -16.95 -0.60 -19.11
N PRO A 36 -17.74 -1.24 -20.01
CA PRO A 36 -18.70 -2.27 -19.62
C PRO A 36 -18.10 -3.50 -18.93
N LYS A 37 -16.80 -3.78 -19.14
CA LYS A 37 -16.08 -4.89 -18.51
C LYS A 37 -15.28 -4.50 -17.26
N MET A 38 -15.48 -3.29 -16.71
CA MET A 38 -14.86 -2.86 -15.46
C MET A 38 -15.69 -3.33 -14.25
N ASP A 39 -15.96 -4.63 -14.17
CA ASP A 39 -16.82 -5.23 -13.15
C ASP A 39 -16.05 -5.75 -11.94
N CYS A 40 -14.71 -5.78 -12.02
CA CYS A 40 -13.88 -5.94 -10.85
C CYS A 40 -12.72 -4.95 -10.80
N PRO A 41 -12.09 -4.79 -9.63
CA PRO A 41 -11.13 -3.70 -9.47
C PRO A 41 -9.72 -4.08 -9.96
N SER A 42 -9.55 -5.33 -10.41
CA SER A 42 -8.41 -5.70 -11.25
C SER A 42 -8.42 -4.94 -12.58
N GLU A 43 -9.58 -4.75 -13.20
CA GLU A 43 -9.75 -3.97 -14.43
C GLU A 43 -9.60 -2.47 -14.17
N GLU A 44 -10.17 -1.95 -13.07
CA GLU A 44 -9.96 -0.56 -12.64
C GLU A 44 -8.48 -0.23 -12.56
N ARG A 45 -7.71 -1.09 -11.90
CA ARG A 45 -6.27 -0.92 -11.74
C ARG A 45 -5.52 -1.02 -13.07
N MET A 46 -5.93 -1.91 -13.97
CA MET A 46 -5.33 -2.02 -15.30
C MET A 46 -5.49 -0.71 -16.06
N ILE A 47 -6.67 -0.10 -15.99
CA ILE A 47 -6.96 1.21 -16.56
C ILE A 47 -6.07 2.28 -15.92
N ARG A 48 -6.03 2.36 -14.59
CA ARG A 48 -5.22 3.33 -13.85
C ARG A 48 -3.73 3.24 -14.22
N LEU A 49 -3.17 2.03 -14.27
CA LEU A 49 -1.76 1.82 -14.66
C LEU A 49 -1.47 2.19 -16.11
N ALA A 50 -2.39 1.89 -17.02
CA ALA A 50 -2.23 2.22 -18.43
C ALA A 50 -2.28 3.74 -18.67
N LEU A 51 -3.18 4.43 -17.96
CA LEU A 51 -3.45 5.84 -18.16
C LEU A 51 -2.51 6.77 -17.38
N ASN A 52 -2.02 6.38 -16.20
CA ASN A 52 -1.05 7.18 -15.42
C ASN A 52 0.28 7.44 -16.15
N SER A 53 0.54 6.75 -17.26
CA SER A 53 1.70 6.99 -18.12
C SER A 53 1.53 8.18 -19.08
N LEU A 54 0.32 8.76 -19.18
CA LEU A 54 0.02 9.87 -20.08
C LEU A 54 0.30 11.22 -19.40
N PRO A 55 1.07 12.12 -20.06
CA PRO A 55 1.45 13.40 -19.47
C PRO A 55 0.29 14.41 -19.38
N GLU A 56 -0.76 14.21 -20.18
CA GLU A 56 -1.93 15.09 -20.25
C GLU A 56 -2.96 14.77 -19.16
N LEU A 57 -2.83 13.60 -18.53
CA LEU A 57 -3.73 13.13 -17.48
C LEU A 57 -3.33 13.71 -16.12
N ARG A 58 -4.33 14.16 -15.37
CA ARG A 58 -4.15 14.74 -14.02
C ARG A 58 -4.66 13.82 -12.93
N SER A 59 -5.88 13.30 -13.09
CA SER A 59 -6.50 12.37 -12.14
C SER A 59 -7.55 11.49 -12.82
N LEU A 60 -7.95 10.43 -12.12
CA LEU A 60 -8.95 9.46 -12.57
C LEU A 60 -9.92 9.17 -11.42
N SER A 61 -11.21 9.22 -11.72
CA SER A 61 -12.26 8.74 -10.83
C SER A 61 -12.98 7.55 -11.46
N PHE A 62 -13.36 6.58 -10.63
CA PHE A 62 -13.95 5.32 -11.06
C PHE A 62 -15.25 5.07 -10.31
N ASP A 63 -16.29 4.72 -11.07
CA ASP A 63 -17.54 4.21 -10.52
C ASP A 63 -17.78 2.80 -11.06
N LEU A 64 -17.48 1.81 -10.22
CA LEU A 64 -17.70 0.39 -10.52
C LEU A 64 -19.19 0.04 -10.66
N SER A 65 -20.07 0.77 -9.97
CA SER A 65 -21.51 0.52 -10.00
C SER A 65 -22.12 0.94 -11.33
N SER A 66 -21.73 2.11 -11.83
CA SER A 66 -22.16 2.60 -13.15
C SER A 66 -21.24 2.18 -14.30
N ARG A 67 -20.11 1.51 -13.99
CA ARG A 67 -19.07 1.09 -14.94
C ARG A 67 -18.51 2.26 -15.75
N GLN A 68 -18.24 3.35 -15.05
CA GLN A 68 -17.75 4.60 -15.64
C GLN A 68 -16.37 4.99 -15.12
N VAL A 69 -15.59 5.59 -16.02
CA VAL A 69 -14.30 6.19 -15.71
C VAL A 69 -14.37 7.66 -16.09
N LEU A 70 -14.06 8.54 -15.13
CA LEU A 70 -13.90 9.96 -15.37
C LEU A 70 -12.40 10.25 -15.42
N ALA A 71 -11.95 10.76 -16.56
CA ALA A 71 -10.56 11.18 -16.74
C ALA A 71 -10.47 12.70 -16.76
N PHE A 72 -9.74 13.27 -15.81
CA PHE A 72 -9.45 14.70 -15.77
C PHE A 72 -8.11 14.96 -16.44
N HIS A 73 -8.10 15.88 -17.41
CA HIS A 73 -6.95 16.10 -18.27
C HIS A 73 -6.88 17.55 -18.80
N ASP A 74 -5.69 17.96 -19.22
CA ASP A 74 -5.44 19.30 -19.79
C ASP A 74 -5.32 19.29 -21.33
N GLY A 75 -5.35 18.10 -21.94
CA GLY A 75 -4.94 17.87 -23.32
C GLY A 75 -6.03 17.29 -24.22
N ALA A 76 -5.61 16.53 -25.23
CA ALA A 76 -6.53 15.87 -26.14
C ALA A 76 -7.09 14.60 -25.50
N VAL A 77 -8.34 14.26 -25.82
CA VAL A 77 -8.96 13.02 -25.33
C VAL A 77 -8.51 11.78 -26.13
N ASP A 78 -7.98 11.96 -27.34
CA ASP A 78 -7.61 10.87 -28.26
C ASP A 78 -6.55 9.91 -27.69
N PRO A 79 -5.46 10.38 -27.03
CA PRO A 79 -4.47 9.49 -26.42
C PRO A 79 -5.08 8.64 -25.29
N ILE A 80 -5.97 9.23 -24.49
CA ILE A 80 -6.66 8.55 -23.39
C ILE A 80 -7.61 7.49 -23.95
N THR A 81 -8.39 7.85 -24.96
CA THR A 81 -9.35 6.96 -25.63
C THR A 81 -8.64 5.78 -26.29
N THR A 82 -7.61 6.04 -27.09
CA THR A 82 -6.83 4.99 -27.77
C THR A 82 -6.21 4.02 -26.76
N LYS A 83 -5.71 4.55 -25.64
CA LYS A 83 -5.13 3.73 -24.57
C LYS A 83 -6.18 2.86 -23.88
N LEU A 84 -7.34 3.42 -23.55
CA LEU A 84 -8.47 2.69 -22.98
C LEU A 84 -8.99 1.58 -23.92
N GLU A 85 -9.12 1.88 -25.22
CA GLU A 85 -9.55 0.91 -26.23
C GLU A 85 -8.57 -0.26 -26.36
N SER A 86 -7.26 0.01 -26.30
CA SER A 86 -6.21 -1.02 -26.36
C SER A 86 -6.29 -2.05 -25.23
N LEU A 87 -6.99 -1.75 -24.14
CA LEU A 87 -7.17 -2.68 -23.02
C LEU A 87 -8.24 -3.75 -23.32
N GLY A 88 -9.03 -3.61 -24.39
CA GLY A 88 -10.05 -4.60 -24.78
C GLY A 88 -11.25 -4.68 -23.83
N LEU A 89 -11.42 -3.68 -22.96
CA LEU A 89 -12.48 -3.59 -21.97
C LEU A 89 -13.81 -3.03 -22.52
N GLY A 90 -13.84 -2.71 -23.81
CA GLY A 90 -15.02 -2.13 -24.48
C GLY A 90 -15.25 -0.66 -24.13
N ALA A 91 -14.17 0.06 -23.81
CA ALA A 91 -14.24 1.47 -23.44
C ALA A 91 -14.85 2.32 -24.58
N ALA A 92 -15.80 3.18 -24.24
CA ALA A 92 -16.42 4.12 -25.16
C ALA A 92 -16.52 5.50 -24.52
N LEU A 93 -16.10 6.54 -25.25
CA LEU A 93 -16.23 7.93 -24.81
C LEU A 93 -17.71 8.33 -24.85
N LEU A 94 -18.27 8.71 -23.70
CA LEU A 94 -19.63 9.24 -23.57
C LEU A 94 -19.66 10.74 -23.85
N GLY A 95 -18.60 11.46 -23.47
CA GLY A 95 -18.46 12.88 -23.77
C GLY A 95 -17.32 13.53 -22.99
N THR A 96 -16.91 14.69 -23.48
CA THR A 96 -15.90 15.55 -22.86
C THR A 96 -16.53 16.89 -22.55
N GLN A 97 -16.37 17.35 -21.31
CA GLN A 97 -16.91 18.61 -20.82
C GLN A 97 -15.82 19.39 -20.09
N PRO A 98 -15.92 20.73 -19.99
CA PRO A 98 -15.04 21.50 -19.12
C PRO A 98 -15.18 20.98 -17.68
N ALA A 99 -14.06 20.81 -16.98
CA ALA A 99 -14.11 20.37 -15.59
C ALA A 99 -14.79 21.43 -14.73
N SER A 100 -15.97 21.12 -14.20
CA SER A 100 -16.66 22.02 -13.26
C SER A 100 -15.90 22.04 -11.93
N GLN A 101 -15.94 23.18 -11.23
CA GLN A 101 -15.30 23.30 -9.90
C GLN A 101 -15.88 22.30 -8.89
N GLU A 102 -17.15 21.90 -9.04
CA GLU A 102 -17.79 20.88 -8.22
C GLU A 102 -17.28 19.47 -8.53
N ALA A 103 -17.17 19.08 -9.80
CA ALA A 103 -16.66 17.76 -10.17
C ALA A 103 -15.19 17.58 -9.75
N ALA A 104 -14.37 18.63 -9.93
CA ALA A 104 -12.99 18.65 -9.49
C ALA A 104 -12.87 18.61 -7.95
N SER A 105 -13.67 19.38 -7.21
CA SER A 105 -13.57 19.37 -5.73
C SER A 105 -14.02 18.05 -5.10
N THR A 106 -15.03 17.40 -5.68
CA THR A 106 -15.54 16.10 -5.21
C THR A 106 -14.48 15.00 -5.40
N ASN A 107 -13.86 14.95 -6.59
CA ASN A 107 -12.79 14.01 -6.88
C ASN A 107 -11.57 14.20 -5.95
N ARG A 108 -11.16 15.46 -5.73
CA ARG A 108 -10.12 15.80 -4.76
C ARG A 108 -10.41 15.30 -3.34
N ALA A 109 -11.66 15.49 -2.89
CA ALA A 109 -12.10 15.05 -1.57
C ALA A 109 -12.11 13.51 -1.44
N ASP A 110 -12.53 12.80 -2.50
CA ASP A 110 -12.52 11.34 -2.56
C ASP A 110 -11.09 10.77 -2.55
N GLU A 111 -10.16 11.39 -3.31
CA GLU A 111 -8.74 11.03 -3.30
C GLU A 111 -8.10 11.26 -1.92
N GLU A 112 -8.39 12.40 -1.29
CA GLU A 112 -7.88 12.72 0.06
C GLU A 112 -8.44 11.74 1.12
N LEU A 113 -9.73 11.39 1.02
CA LEU A 113 -10.35 10.39 1.87
C LEU A 113 -9.73 9.01 1.68
N ALA A 114 -9.48 8.59 0.44
CA ALA A 114 -8.82 7.33 0.12
C ALA A 114 -7.37 7.28 0.67
N ALA A 115 -6.59 8.33 0.45
CA ALA A 115 -5.24 8.44 0.98
C ALA A 115 -5.21 8.43 2.52
N SER A 116 -6.19 9.08 3.17
CA SER A 116 -6.33 9.07 4.63
C SER A 116 -6.65 7.67 5.17
N LYS A 117 -7.54 6.92 4.50
CA LYS A 117 -7.86 5.52 4.85
C LYS A 117 -6.64 4.60 4.69
N GLU A 118 -5.88 4.75 3.61
CA GLU A 118 -4.64 4.00 3.39
C GLU A 118 -3.61 4.32 4.49
N ALA A 119 -3.38 5.60 4.78
CA ALA A 119 -2.47 6.02 5.84
C ALA A 119 -2.90 5.50 7.23
N SER A 120 -4.21 5.46 7.52
CA SER A 120 -4.73 4.90 8.77
C SER A 120 -4.47 3.40 8.86
N THR A 121 -4.72 2.66 7.77
CA THR A 121 -4.43 1.22 7.66
C THR A 121 -2.94 0.94 7.89
N LEU A 122 -2.06 1.68 7.24
CA LEU A 122 -0.60 1.56 7.42
C LEU A 122 -0.15 1.84 8.87
N LYS A 123 -0.78 2.80 9.56
CA LYS A 123 -0.47 3.08 10.97
C LYS A 123 -0.87 1.92 11.88
N ILE A 124 -2.00 1.28 11.61
CA ILE A 124 -2.44 0.10 12.37
C ILE A 124 -1.48 -1.07 12.12
N LEU A 125 -1.13 -1.35 10.87
CA LEU A 125 -0.16 -2.39 10.50
C LEU A 125 1.21 -2.16 11.15
N LEU A 126 1.70 -0.92 11.13
CA LEU A 126 2.92 -0.51 11.82
C LEU A 126 2.84 -0.80 13.32
N GLY A 127 1.72 -0.40 13.97
CA GLY A 127 1.53 -0.58 15.40
C GLY A 127 1.50 -2.05 15.81
N ILE A 128 0.79 -2.89 15.05
CA ILE A 128 0.70 -4.33 15.32
C ILE A 128 2.08 -4.99 15.17
N ASN A 129 2.77 -4.78 14.04
CA ASN A 129 4.09 -5.36 13.79
C ASN A 129 5.14 -4.91 14.81
N ALA A 130 5.17 -3.61 15.15
CA ALA A 130 6.10 -3.10 16.15
C ALA A 130 5.83 -3.68 17.56
N ALA A 131 4.56 -3.86 17.93
CA ALA A 131 4.21 -4.50 19.20
C ALA A 131 4.58 -5.98 19.22
N MET A 132 4.27 -6.72 18.15
CA MET A 132 4.64 -8.12 18.01
C MET A 132 6.15 -8.32 18.03
N PHE A 133 6.93 -7.48 17.34
CA PHE A 133 8.39 -7.50 17.43
C PHE A 133 8.89 -7.49 18.88
N VAL A 134 8.39 -6.58 19.72
CA VAL A 134 8.83 -6.49 21.13
C VAL A 134 8.42 -7.72 21.92
N ILE A 135 7.19 -8.21 21.73
CA ILE A 135 6.64 -9.38 22.42
C ILE A 135 7.43 -10.63 22.04
N GLU A 136 7.62 -10.89 20.74
CA GLU A 136 8.29 -12.07 20.21
C GLU A 136 9.79 -12.05 20.47
N MET A 137 10.44 -10.89 20.39
CA MET A 137 11.84 -10.75 20.77
C MET A 137 12.02 -11.09 22.26
N GLY A 138 11.20 -10.50 23.13
CA GLY A 138 11.24 -10.79 24.57
C GLY A 138 10.96 -12.26 24.87
N ALA A 139 9.91 -12.81 24.28
CA ALA A 139 9.54 -14.21 24.47
C ALA A 139 10.58 -15.17 23.89
N GLY A 140 11.16 -14.88 22.72
CA GLY A 140 12.17 -15.71 22.08
C GLY A 140 13.48 -15.76 22.87
N LEU A 141 13.85 -14.65 23.53
CA LEU A 141 14.97 -14.62 24.47
C LEU A 141 14.68 -15.45 25.73
N ILE A 142 13.49 -15.30 26.33
CA ILE A 142 13.07 -16.05 27.53
C ILE A 142 12.95 -17.55 27.23
N ALA A 143 12.30 -17.90 26.12
CA ALA A 143 12.07 -19.27 25.69
C ALA A 143 13.31 -19.91 25.04
N GLN A 144 14.43 -19.20 24.90
CA GLN A 144 15.59 -19.65 24.13
C GLN A 144 15.22 -20.23 22.75
N SER A 145 14.28 -19.60 22.06
CA SER A 145 13.88 -19.96 20.70
C SER A 145 14.54 -19.03 19.68
N THR A 146 15.27 -19.62 18.73
CA THR A 146 15.81 -18.89 17.58
C THR A 146 14.75 -18.63 16.52
N GLY A 147 13.73 -19.49 16.40
CA GLY A 147 12.57 -19.29 15.55
C GLY A 147 11.82 -18.00 15.90
N LEU A 148 11.42 -17.83 17.16
CA LEU A 148 10.75 -16.62 17.64
C LEU A 148 11.60 -15.36 17.49
N ILE A 149 12.90 -15.45 17.79
CA ILE A 149 13.79 -14.29 17.61
C ILE A 149 13.84 -13.92 16.12
N ALA A 150 14.00 -14.89 15.22
CA ALA A 150 14.01 -14.64 13.77
C ALA A 150 12.68 -14.07 13.26
N ASP A 151 11.55 -14.60 13.73
CA ASP A 151 10.19 -14.15 13.39
C ASP A 151 9.96 -12.69 13.82
N SER A 152 10.38 -12.35 15.05
CA SER A 152 10.31 -10.97 15.54
C SER A 152 11.07 -9.97 14.65
N LEU A 153 12.20 -10.40 14.08
CA LEU A 153 13.01 -9.57 13.19
C LEU A 153 12.32 -9.32 11.84
N ASP A 154 11.48 -10.25 11.38
CA ASP A 154 10.62 -10.06 10.21
C ASP A 154 9.53 -9.03 10.52
N MET A 155 8.87 -9.12 11.68
CA MET A 155 7.92 -8.09 12.14
C MET A 155 8.58 -6.70 12.23
N PHE A 156 9.84 -6.64 12.64
CA PHE A 156 10.60 -5.38 12.64
C PHE A 156 10.86 -4.86 11.23
N ALA A 157 11.18 -5.74 10.28
CA ALA A 157 11.37 -5.38 8.88
C ALA A 157 10.08 -4.79 8.29
N ASP A 158 8.95 -5.44 8.53
CA ASP A 158 7.63 -5.01 8.08
C ASP A 158 7.23 -3.67 8.71
N ALA A 159 7.39 -3.53 10.03
CA ALA A 159 7.21 -2.26 10.72
C ALA A 159 8.09 -1.14 10.13
N ALA A 160 9.36 -1.42 9.83
CA ALA A 160 10.24 -0.44 9.20
C ALA A 160 9.74 -0.02 7.82
N VAL A 161 9.27 -0.96 6.99
CA VAL A 161 8.70 -0.67 5.67
C VAL A 161 7.42 0.18 5.77
N TYR A 162 6.49 -0.16 6.68
CA TYR A 162 5.27 0.64 6.88
C TYR A 162 5.58 2.04 7.43
N GLY A 163 6.51 2.13 8.37
CA GLY A 163 6.99 3.41 8.91
C GLY A 163 7.63 4.28 7.84
N LEU A 164 8.39 3.67 6.93
CA LEU A 164 9.01 4.36 5.81
C LEU A 164 7.99 4.86 4.80
N ALA A 165 6.97 4.05 4.49
CA ALA A 165 5.86 4.45 3.61
C ALA A 165 5.10 5.66 4.17
N LEU A 166 4.84 5.67 5.49
CA LEU A 166 4.21 6.82 6.16
C LEU A 166 5.13 8.05 6.20
N PHE A 167 6.42 7.86 6.43
CA PHE A 167 7.40 8.95 6.45
C PHE A 167 7.65 9.55 5.06
N ALA A 168 7.47 8.77 4.00
CA ALA A 168 7.70 9.19 2.62
C ALA A 168 6.73 10.28 2.15
N VAL A 169 5.53 10.35 2.73
CA VAL A 169 4.48 11.32 2.36
C VAL A 169 5.00 12.76 2.54
N GLY A 170 5.14 13.49 1.43
CA GLY A 170 5.58 14.88 1.41
C GLY A 170 7.09 15.11 1.59
N ARG A 171 7.94 14.06 1.50
CA ARG A 171 9.41 14.17 1.61
C ARG A 171 10.10 13.95 0.26
N SER A 172 11.32 14.49 0.12
CA SER A 172 12.14 14.31 -1.08
C SER A 172 12.65 12.86 -1.19
N ALA A 173 12.78 12.36 -2.42
CA ALA A 173 13.26 11.00 -2.71
C ALA A 173 14.60 10.66 -2.02
N GLN A 174 15.50 11.64 -1.92
CA GLN A 174 16.80 11.47 -1.25
C GLN A 174 16.66 11.18 0.25
N LEU A 175 15.72 11.83 0.94
CA LEU A 175 15.50 11.61 2.37
C LEU A 175 14.83 10.25 2.62
N GLN A 176 13.95 9.83 1.72
CA GLN A 176 13.31 8.52 1.75
C GLN A 176 14.35 7.39 1.64
N VAL A 177 15.26 7.48 0.67
CA VAL A 177 16.31 6.47 0.47
C VAL A 177 17.29 6.43 1.65
N ARG A 178 17.66 7.57 2.23
CA ARG A 178 18.51 7.60 3.43
C ARG A 178 17.86 6.91 4.63
N ALA A 179 16.57 7.17 4.86
CA ALA A 179 15.82 6.51 5.92
C ALA A 179 15.69 5.00 5.65
N ALA A 180 15.48 4.60 4.38
CA ALA A 180 15.46 3.20 3.96
C ALA A 180 16.79 2.50 4.27
N HIS A 181 17.91 3.15 3.90
CA HIS A 181 19.24 2.61 4.13
C HIS A 181 19.56 2.43 5.61
N LEU A 182 19.15 3.37 6.45
CA LEU A 182 19.33 3.26 7.89
C LEU A 182 18.54 2.07 8.47
N ALA A 183 17.27 1.92 8.08
CA ALA A 183 16.44 0.78 8.49
C ALA A 183 17.03 -0.56 8.02
N GLY A 184 17.41 -0.64 6.74
CA GLY A 184 18.04 -1.84 6.17
C GLY A 184 19.37 -2.19 6.84
N PHE A 185 20.17 -1.21 7.25
CA PHE A 185 21.42 -1.44 7.98
C PHE A 185 21.16 -2.09 9.35
N PHE A 186 20.23 -1.54 10.15
CA PHE A 186 19.86 -2.13 11.43
C PHE A 186 19.31 -3.55 11.27
N GLN A 187 18.50 -3.77 10.24
CA GLN A 187 17.95 -5.10 9.95
C GLN A 187 19.03 -6.12 9.57
N ILE A 188 20.05 -5.74 8.78
CA ILE A 188 21.21 -6.61 8.53
C ILE A 188 21.93 -6.95 9.83
N LEU A 189 22.19 -5.96 10.68
CA LEU A 189 22.90 -6.16 11.94
C LEU A 189 22.15 -7.16 12.84
N LEU A 190 20.84 -6.99 12.99
CA LEU A 190 19.99 -7.89 13.77
C LEU A 190 19.93 -9.29 13.15
N ALA A 191 19.72 -9.42 11.84
CA ALA A 191 19.61 -10.71 11.16
C ALA A 191 20.92 -11.51 11.25
N LEU A 192 22.06 -10.84 11.08
CA LEU A 192 23.36 -11.47 11.32
C LEU A 192 23.54 -11.90 12.78
N GLY A 193 23.07 -11.09 13.74
CA GLY A 193 23.06 -11.45 15.16
C GLY A 193 22.29 -12.75 15.42
N VAL A 194 21.11 -12.91 14.81
CA VAL A 194 20.30 -14.13 14.91
C VAL A 194 21.01 -15.33 14.27
N LEU A 195 21.59 -15.18 13.08
CA LEU A 195 22.32 -16.28 12.43
C LEU A 195 23.56 -16.69 13.22
N VAL A 196 24.26 -15.74 13.85
CA VAL A 196 25.37 -16.03 14.78
C VAL A 196 24.85 -16.77 16.02
N GLU A 197 23.70 -16.36 16.56
CA GLU A 197 23.08 -17.03 17.71
C GLU A 197 22.64 -18.46 17.38
N VAL A 198 22.08 -18.68 16.18
CA VAL A 198 21.75 -20.00 15.66
C VAL A 198 23.02 -20.86 15.57
N ALA A 199 24.11 -20.33 14.97
CA ALA A 199 25.37 -21.06 14.88
C ALA A 199 25.95 -21.39 16.27
N ARG A 200 25.86 -20.45 17.21
CA ARG A 200 26.26 -20.65 18.61
C ARG A 200 25.44 -21.78 19.26
N ARG A 201 24.11 -21.73 19.18
CA ARG A 201 23.22 -22.74 19.77
C ARG A 201 23.30 -24.10 19.09
N PHE A 202 23.63 -24.13 17.80
CA PHE A 202 23.93 -25.36 17.09
C PHE A 202 25.14 -26.09 17.68
N HIS A 203 26.16 -25.36 18.17
CA HIS A 203 27.36 -25.94 18.75
C HIS A 203 27.28 -26.16 20.28
N TYR A 204 26.74 -25.20 21.02
CA TYR A 204 26.69 -25.22 22.49
C TYR A 204 25.36 -25.76 23.05
N GLY A 205 24.37 -26.01 22.20
CA GLY A 205 23.03 -26.40 22.60
C GLY A 205 22.14 -25.22 23.02
N SER A 206 20.85 -25.49 23.07
CA SER A 206 19.82 -24.64 23.65
C SER A 206 18.63 -25.49 24.07
N GLU A 207 17.81 -24.99 24.98
CA GLU A 207 16.59 -25.66 25.43
C GLU A 207 15.36 -24.78 25.09
N PRO A 208 14.88 -24.79 23.83
CA PRO A 208 13.73 -24.00 23.44
C PRO A 208 12.47 -24.44 24.22
N GLU A 209 11.87 -23.51 24.94
CA GLU A 209 10.63 -23.78 25.69
C GLU A 209 9.46 -23.83 24.70
N SER A 210 8.95 -25.04 24.48
CA SER A 210 8.03 -25.32 23.38
C SER A 210 6.65 -24.70 23.57
N MET A 211 6.16 -24.60 24.82
CA MET A 211 4.82 -24.06 25.09
C MET A 211 4.74 -22.56 24.83
N LEU A 212 5.74 -21.80 25.27
CA LEU A 212 5.91 -20.38 24.98
C LEU A 212 6.11 -20.15 23.49
N MET A 213 6.92 -20.98 22.83
CA MET A 213 7.14 -20.88 21.39
C MET A 213 5.85 -21.04 20.60
N MET A 214 5.06 -22.09 20.87
CA MET A 214 3.77 -22.29 20.20
C MET A 214 2.74 -21.24 20.60
N GLY A 215 2.69 -20.86 21.88
CA GLY A 215 1.72 -19.88 22.39
C GLY A 215 1.92 -18.50 21.76
N ILE A 216 3.16 -18.02 21.73
CA ILE A 216 3.50 -16.73 21.11
C ILE A 216 3.38 -16.80 19.60
N GLY A 217 3.84 -17.89 18.97
CA GLY A 217 3.65 -18.10 17.53
C GLY A 217 2.17 -18.09 17.12
N LEU A 218 1.27 -18.61 17.96
CA LEU A 218 -0.17 -18.54 17.72
C LEU A 218 -0.71 -17.11 17.82
N VAL A 219 -0.26 -16.34 18.82
CA VAL A 219 -0.63 -14.91 18.94
C VAL A 219 -0.15 -14.14 17.72
N ALA A 220 1.08 -14.37 17.27
CA ALA A 220 1.65 -13.75 16.08
C ALA A 220 0.88 -14.14 14.81
N LEU A 221 0.55 -15.42 14.66
CA LEU A 221 -0.28 -15.90 13.55
C LEU A 221 -1.65 -15.20 13.51
N VAL A 222 -2.31 -15.02 14.65
CA VAL A 222 -3.59 -14.30 14.72
C VAL A 222 -3.41 -12.82 14.35
N ALA A 223 -2.36 -12.17 14.85
CA ALA A 223 -2.04 -10.79 14.53
C ALA A 223 -1.81 -10.61 13.02
N ASN A 224 -0.97 -11.45 12.41
CA ASN A 224 -0.62 -11.36 11.00
C ASN A 224 -1.75 -11.79 10.08
N ALA A 225 -2.55 -12.78 10.48
CA ALA A 225 -3.80 -13.10 9.77
C ALA A 225 -4.79 -11.91 9.81
N SER A 226 -4.88 -11.20 10.93
CA SER A 226 -5.73 -10.00 11.06
C SER A 226 -5.23 -8.87 10.16
N CYS A 227 -3.91 -8.64 10.12
CA CYS A 227 -3.27 -7.71 9.18
C CYS A 227 -3.59 -8.08 7.73
N LEU A 228 -3.43 -9.36 7.37
CA LEU A 228 -3.71 -9.87 6.03
C LEU A 228 -5.17 -9.66 5.63
N LEU A 229 -6.12 -9.91 6.52
CA LEU A 229 -7.56 -9.70 6.28
C LEU A 229 -7.88 -8.21 6.11
N MET A 230 -7.23 -7.33 6.88
CA MET A 230 -7.42 -5.87 6.77
C MET A 230 -6.90 -5.32 5.43
N ILE A 231 -5.78 -5.86 4.95
CA ILE A 231 -5.22 -5.56 3.63
C ILE A 231 -6.06 -6.20 2.52
N TYR A 232 -6.65 -7.38 2.76
CA TYR A 232 -7.51 -8.04 1.78
C TYR A 232 -8.74 -7.18 1.41
N GLY A 233 -9.29 -6.44 2.37
CA GLY A 233 -10.35 -5.45 2.12
C GLY A 233 -9.92 -4.24 1.26
N HIS A 234 -8.60 -4.01 1.10
CA HIS A 234 -7.99 -2.94 0.30
C HIS A 234 -7.12 -3.48 -0.85
N ARG A 235 -7.32 -4.76 -1.25
CA ARG A 235 -6.51 -5.52 -2.23
C ARG A 235 -6.37 -4.86 -3.61
N GLU A 236 -7.19 -3.85 -3.84
CA GLU A 236 -7.37 -3.14 -5.11
C GLU A 236 -6.49 -1.89 -5.19
N GLY A 237 -5.88 -1.50 -4.06
CA GLY A 237 -4.77 -0.53 -4.04
C GLY A 237 -3.57 -1.01 -4.87
N GLY A 238 -2.73 -0.07 -5.33
CA GLY A 238 -1.72 -0.25 -6.37
C GLY A 238 -0.61 -1.30 -6.14
N ALA A 239 0.57 -1.09 -6.73
CA ALA A 239 1.71 -2.02 -6.60
C ALA A 239 2.13 -2.26 -5.15
N HIS A 240 2.01 -1.23 -4.31
CA HIS A 240 2.32 -1.26 -2.90
C HIS A 240 1.45 -2.27 -2.11
N MET A 241 0.16 -2.43 -2.43
CA MET A 241 -0.71 -3.37 -1.70
C MET A 241 -0.51 -4.83 -2.08
N LYS A 242 -0.14 -5.12 -3.34
CA LYS A 242 0.30 -6.47 -3.73
C LYS A 242 1.58 -6.86 -2.99
N ALA A 243 2.52 -5.93 -2.82
CA ALA A 243 3.72 -6.17 -2.03
C ALA A 243 3.34 -6.47 -0.56
N SER A 244 2.48 -5.65 0.06
CA SER A 244 2.02 -5.88 1.44
C SER A 244 1.30 -7.22 1.63
N TRP A 245 0.53 -7.70 0.64
CA TRP A 245 -0.08 -9.03 0.70
C TRP A 245 0.96 -10.16 0.68
N ILE A 246 2.01 -10.03 -0.14
CA ILE A 246 3.10 -11.02 -0.19
C ILE A 246 3.89 -11.03 1.12
N PHE A 247 4.20 -9.86 1.68
CA PHE A 247 4.89 -9.75 2.97
C PHE A 247 4.05 -10.40 4.09
N SER A 248 2.79 -9.98 4.22
CA SER A 248 1.89 -10.53 5.25
C SER A 248 1.60 -12.03 5.09
N ALA A 249 1.64 -12.58 3.87
CA ALA A 249 1.54 -14.02 3.65
C ALA A 249 2.81 -14.79 4.08
N ASN A 250 4.00 -14.18 3.93
CA ASN A 250 5.24 -14.76 4.41
C ASN A 250 5.27 -14.80 5.94
N ASP A 251 4.79 -13.75 6.62
CA ASP A 251 4.69 -13.71 8.08
C ASP A 251 3.84 -14.88 8.60
N VAL A 252 2.66 -15.08 8.00
CA VAL A 252 1.78 -16.21 8.33
C VAL A 252 2.50 -17.55 8.16
N LEU A 253 3.29 -17.72 7.10
CA LEU A 253 4.06 -18.94 6.87
C LEU A 253 5.20 -19.10 7.90
N ALA A 254 5.87 -18.01 8.27
CA ALA A 254 6.92 -18.00 9.29
C ALA A 254 6.34 -18.39 10.66
N ASN A 255 5.23 -17.77 11.08
CA ASN A 255 4.56 -18.09 12.34
C ASN A 255 4.09 -19.56 12.38
N ILE A 256 3.52 -20.08 11.28
CA ILE A 256 3.18 -21.50 11.17
C ILE A 256 4.44 -22.36 11.33
N GLY A 257 5.54 -21.98 10.68
CA GLY A 257 6.83 -22.64 10.82
C GLY A 257 7.31 -22.70 12.27
N VAL A 258 7.22 -21.60 13.01
CA VAL A 258 7.59 -21.52 14.43
C VAL A 258 6.70 -22.42 15.30
N ILE A 259 5.37 -22.42 15.07
CA ILE A 259 4.44 -23.30 15.80
C ILE A 259 4.77 -24.77 15.53
N VAL A 260 4.99 -25.13 14.26
CA VAL A 260 5.36 -26.50 13.87
C VAL A 260 6.70 -26.90 14.48
N ALA A 261 7.70 -26.02 14.46
CA ALA A 261 8.95 -26.26 15.17
C ALA A 261 8.72 -26.49 16.67
N GLY A 262 7.79 -25.77 17.30
CA GLY A 262 7.50 -25.93 18.73
C GLY A 262 6.88 -27.27 19.06
N ALA A 263 5.94 -27.71 18.23
CA ALA A 263 5.39 -29.05 18.34
C ALA A 263 6.47 -30.13 18.14
N LEU A 264 7.39 -29.93 17.19
CA LEU A 264 8.49 -30.87 16.94
C LEU A 264 9.53 -30.88 18.05
N VAL A 265 9.89 -29.73 18.63
CA VAL A 265 10.78 -29.65 19.80
C VAL A 265 10.14 -30.38 20.98
N ALA A 266 8.85 -30.15 21.26
CA ALA A 266 8.12 -30.83 22.32
C ALA A 266 8.06 -32.35 22.13
N TRP A 267 7.89 -32.80 20.88
CA TRP A 267 7.77 -34.23 20.56
C TRP A 267 9.11 -34.94 20.55
N THR A 268 10.15 -34.32 20.00
CA THR A 268 11.47 -34.94 19.80
C THR A 268 12.42 -34.70 20.97
N GLY A 269 12.15 -33.71 21.83
CA GLY A 269 13.09 -33.24 22.85
C GLY A 269 14.35 -32.61 22.27
N SER A 270 14.37 -32.28 20.98
CA SER A 270 15.55 -31.78 20.27
C SER A 270 15.39 -30.30 19.89
N PRO A 271 16.44 -29.46 20.02
CA PRO A 271 16.37 -28.05 19.61
C PRO A 271 16.50 -27.84 18.10
N TYR A 272 16.87 -28.85 17.32
CA TYR A 272 17.13 -28.69 15.89
C TYR A 272 15.97 -28.15 15.06
N PRO A 273 14.68 -28.52 15.31
CA PRO A 273 13.56 -27.94 14.56
C PRO A 273 13.49 -26.42 14.69
N ASP A 274 13.70 -25.87 15.90
CA ASP A 274 13.76 -24.43 16.14
C ASP A 274 14.93 -23.79 15.41
N LEU A 275 16.13 -24.37 15.49
CA LEU A 275 17.33 -23.84 14.81
C LEU A 275 17.18 -23.80 13.29
N VAL A 276 16.53 -24.80 12.70
CA VAL A 276 16.27 -24.84 11.25
C VAL A 276 15.31 -23.71 10.87
N ILE A 277 14.20 -23.54 11.57
CA ILE A 277 13.26 -22.45 11.30
C ILE A 277 13.92 -21.08 11.53
N GLY A 278 14.64 -20.90 12.63
CA GLY A 278 15.39 -19.67 12.91
C GLY A 278 16.42 -19.35 11.82
N THR A 279 17.08 -20.37 11.25
CA THR A 279 17.98 -20.19 10.10
C THR A 279 17.22 -19.72 8.87
N VAL A 280 16.13 -20.39 8.52
CA VAL A 280 15.35 -20.09 7.30
C VAL A 280 14.77 -18.69 7.36
N VAL A 281 14.09 -18.34 8.46
CA VAL A 281 13.50 -17.01 8.65
C VAL A 281 14.60 -15.95 8.71
N GLY A 282 15.69 -16.18 9.44
CA GLY A 282 16.83 -15.27 9.50
C GLY A 282 17.46 -14.96 8.14
N LEU A 283 17.54 -15.96 7.24
CA LEU A 283 18.02 -15.78 5.87
C LEU A 283 17.04 -14.98 5.00
N ILE A 284 15.73 -15.18 5.18
CA ILE A 284 14.68 -14.41 4.50
C ILE A 284 14.79 -12.93 4.90
N VAL A 285 14.85 -12.64 6.20
CA VAL A 285 15.00 -11.27 6.73
C VAL A 285 16.29 -10.62 6.22
N LEU A 286 17.41 -11.35 6.22
CA LEU A 286 18.69 -10.85 5.71
C LEU A 286 18.62 -10.50 4.22
N ASN A 287 17.92 -11.31 3.42
CA ASN A 287 17.70 -11.02 2.01
C ASN A 287 16.79 -9.80 1.82
N GLY A 288 15.73 -9.67 2.62
CA GLY A 288 14.87 -8.47 2.64
C GLY A 288 15.67 -7.20 2.90
N ALA A 289 16.52 -7.21 3.93
CA ALA A 289 17.37 -6.08 4.30
C ALA A 289 18.34 -5.68 3.17
N ARG A 290 18.95 -6.67 2.49
CA ARG A 290 19.80 -6.41 1.32
C ARG A 290 19.06 -5.72 0.17
N ARG A 291 17.80 -6.10 -0.07
CA ARG A 291 16.96 -5.47 -1.10
C ARG A 291 16.65 -4.02 -0.75
N ILE A 292 16.39 -3.72 0.53
CA ILE A 292 16.19 -2.34 1.01
C ILE A 292 17.45 -1.49 0.79
N LEU A 293 18.65 -2.02 1.11
CA LEU A 293 19.91 -1.31 0.87
C LEU A 293 20.23 -1.08 -0.61
N ALA A 294 19.69 -1.90 -1.51
CA ALA A 294 19.90 -1.76 -2.95
C ALA A 294 19.05 -0.65 -3.60
N LEU A 295 18.13 -0.02 -2.86
CA LEU A 295 17.31 1.08 -3.36
C LEU A 295 18.18 2.28 -3.75
N LYS A 296 17.87 2.89 -4.89
CA LYS A 296 18.53 4.09 -5.44
C LYS A 296 17.54 5.25 -5.47
N ALA A 297 18.04 6.46 -5.19
CA ALA A 297 17.29 7.71 -5.20
C ALA A 297 17.12 8.26 -6.61
#